data_AF-A0A7X9J3K8-F1
#
_entry.id   AF-A0A7X9J3K8-F1
#
_cell.length_a   1.000
_cell.length_b   1.000
_cell.length_c   1.000
_cell.angle_alpha   90.00
_cell.angle_beta   90.00
_cell.angle_gamma   90.00
#
_symmetry.space_group_name_H-M   'P 1'
#
loop_
_entity.id
_entity.type
_entity.pdbx_description
1 polymer ?
#
loop_
_entity_poly.entity_id
_entity_poly.type
_entity_poly.pdbx_seq_one_letter_code
_entity_poly.pdbx_strand_id
1 'polypeptide(L)' 'MTPQRLETVQAAFHHRFSGQPSFTVRAPGRVNIIGEHTDYNKGFV' A
#
# COMPACT_ATOMS: atom_id res chain seq x y z
N MET A 1 10.80 1.47 -0.52
CA MET A 1 10.27 0.69 0.63
C MET A 1 11.36 0.75 1.68
N THR A 2 11.07 0.89 2.97
CA THR A 2 12.14 0.66 3.95
C THR A 2 12.57 -0.80 3.82
N PRO A 3 13.87 -1.13 3.73
CA PRO A 3 14.34 -2.50 3.50
C PRO A 3 13.69 -3.52 4.45
N GLN A 4 13.57 -3.14 5.72
CA GLN A 4 12.96 -3.94 6.78
C GLN A 4 11.50 -4.35 6.52
N ARG A 5 10.68 -3.49 5.90
CA ARG A 5 9.28 -3.86 5.60
C ARG A 5 9.19 -4.90 4.50
N LEU A 6 10.14 -4.92 3.56
CA LEU A 6 10.11 -5.87 2.44
C LEU A 6 10.43 -7.28 2.93
N GLU A 7 11.50 -7.39 3.71
CA GLU A 7 11.92 -8.62 4.35
C GLU A 7 10.80 -9.21 5.21
N THR A 8 10.13 -8.37 6.00
CA THR A 8 9.00 -8.79 6.85
C THR A 8 7.85 -9.39 6.02
N VAL A 9 7.46 -8.74 4.93
CA VAL A 9 6.36 -9.21 4.06
C VAL A 9 6.73 -10.49 3.33
N GLN A 10 7.95 -10.59 2.82
CA GLN A 10 8.44 -11.79 2.14
C GLN A 10 8.55 -12.98 3.10
N ALA A 11 9.04 -12.77 4.32
CA ALA A 11 9.11 -13.80 5.36
C ALA A 11 7.70 -14.29 5.76
N ALA A 12 6.74 -13.37 5.94
CA ALA A 12 5.36 -13.73 6.24
C ALA A 12 4.70 -14.52 5.10
N PHE A 13 4.96 -14.14 3.84
CA PHE A 13 4.49 -14.89 2.67
C PHE A 13 5.09 -16.31 2.66
N HIS A 14 6.41 -16.43 2.86
CA HIS A 14 7.08 -17.71 2.87
C HIS A 14 6.54 -18.65 3.96
N HIS A 15 6.34 -18.15 5.18
CA HIS A 15 5.76 -18.93 6.27
C HIS A 15 4.33 -19.41 5.97
N ARG A 16 3.54 -18.62 5.23
CA ARG A 16 2.14 -18.94 4.94
C ARG A 16 1.93 -19.87 3.74
N PHE A 17 2.83 -19.81 2.75
CA PHE A 17 2.64 -20.47 1.46
C PHE A 17 3.81 -21.40 1.07
N SER A 18 4.83 -21.53 1.93
CA SER A 18 6.00 -22.40 1.71
C SER A 18 6.72 -22.15 0.37
N GLY A 19 6.79 -20.88 -0.05
CA GLY A 19 7.38 -20.48 -1.32
C GLY A 19 7.78 -19.00 -1.33
N GLN A 20 8.49 -18.57 -2.37
CA GLN A 20 8.83 -17.16 -2.58
C GLN A 20 7.74 -16.47 -3.41
N PRO A 21 7.38 -15.20 -3.11
CA PRO A 21 6.44 -14.46 -3.95
C PRO A 21 7.06 -14.18 -5.32
N SER A 22 6.28 -14.29 -6.41
CA SER A 22 6.76 -13.98 -7.77
C SER A 22 7.10 -12.50 -7.96
N PHE A 23 6.40 -11.61 -7.25
CA PHE A 23 6.64 -10.18 -7.24
C PHE A 23 6.04 -9.53 -5.99
N THR A 24 6.44 -8.30 -5.68
CA THR A 24 5.87 -7.48 -4.61
C THR A 24 5.42 -6.15 -5.19
N VAL A 25 4.17 -5.76 -4.94
CA VAL A 25 3.60 -4.48 -5.39
C VAL A 25 3.32 -3.59 -4.18
N ARG A 26 3.47 -2.28 -4.34
CA ARG A 26 3.16 -1.29 -3.30
C ARG A 26 2.49 -0.07 -3.91
N ALA A 27 1.39 0.36 -3.29
CA ALA A 27 0.81 1.68 -3.47
C ALA A 27 0.81 2.42 -2.12
N PRO A 28 1.48 3.57 -1.98
CA PRO A 28 1.39 4.37 -0.76
C PRO A 28 -0.02 4.94 -0.60
N GLY A 29 -0.46 5.12 0.64
CA GLY A 29 -1.61 5.97 0.93
C GLY A 29 -1.31 7.43 0.61
N ARG A 30 -2.35 8.26 0.60
CA ARG A 30 -2.26 9.72 0.51
C ARG A 30 -2.98 10.34 1.69
N VAL A 31 -2.49 11.48 2.15
CA VAL A 31 -3.23 12.34 3.09
C VAL A 31 -3.88 13.46 2.28
N ASN A 32 -5.07 13.87 2.69
CA ASN A 32 -5.67 15.09 2.18
C ASN A 32 -5.46 16.20 3.20
N ILE A 33 -5.01 17.37 2.76
CA ILE A 33 -4.70 18.50 3.64
C ILE A 33 -5.94 19.42 3.77
N ILE A 34 -6.76 19.52 2.71
CA ILE A 34 -8.00 20.31 2.64
C ILE A 34 -8.91 19.78 1.53
N GLY A 35 -10.21 20.09 1.56
CA GLY A 35 -11.14 19.72 0.50
C GLY A 35 -11.76 18.33 0.67
N GLU A 36 -11.91 17.87 1.91
CA GLU A 36 -12.72 16.69 2.22
C GLU A 36 -14.13 16.83 1.62
N HIS A 37 -14.69 15.72 1.15
CA HIS A 37 -16.03 15.66 0.58
C HIS A 37 -16.28 16.54 -0.66
N THR A 38 -15.25 16.94 -1.39
CA THR A 38 -15.38 17.65 -2.69
C THR A 38 -15.03 16.76 -3.88
N ASP A 39 -14.36 15.64 -3.62
CA ASP A 39 -13.80 14.73 -4.61
C ASP A 39 -14.87 14.01 -5.44
N TYR A 40 -15.97 13.59 -4.81
CA TYR A 40 -17.09 12.97 -5.53
C TYR A 40 -17.87 13.95 -6.42
N ASN A 41 -17.74 15.27 -6.18
CA ASN A 41 -18.36 16.32 -6.99
C ASN A 41 -17.38 16.99 -7.97
N LYS A 42 -16.18 16.44 -8.18
CA LYS A 42 -15.12 17.05 -9.00
C LYS A 42 -14.70 18.46 -8.53
N GLY A 43 -14.93 18.79 -7.26
CA GLY A 43 -14.60 20.10 -6.68
C GLY A 43 -15.67 21.18 -6.83
N PHE A 44 -16.88 20.86 -7.30
CA PHE A 44 -17.99 21.81 -7.42
C PHE A 44 -18.99 21.68 -6.25
N VAL A 45 -19.47 22.81 -5.73
CA VAL A 45 -20.59 22.95 -4.78
C VAL A 45 -21.49 24.10 -5.21
#